data_AF-A0AAP4Y535-F1
#
_entry.id   AF-A0AAP4Y535-F1
#
_cell.length_a   1.000
_cell.length_b   1.000
_cell.length_c   1.000
_cell.angle_alpha   90.00
_cell.angle_beta   90.00
_cell.angle_gamma   90.00
#
_symmetry.space_group_name_H-M   'P 1'
#
loop_
_entity.id
_entity.type
_entity.pdbx_description
1 polymer ?
#
loop_
_entity_poly.entity_id
_entity_poly.type
_entity_poly.pdbx_seq_one_letter_code
_entity_poly.pdbx_strand_id
1 'polypeptide(L)'
;QDDVCNGCGACVVGCPFGVIDRRPTPLPGAGGAFKCTFCYDRQAVGLTPACAKACPTESIQFGPLDELKERAAVRVHELRQSGFEDARLYDAADTSVRGVHAFFLLLGDPGAYGLPPRPEVPTVHLGPAWASALTTAVMAMLIAVVAFALW
;
A
#
# COMPACT_ATOMS: atom_id res chain seq x y z
N GLN A 1 -0.87 2.03 -18.82
CA GLN A 1 -1.71 3.26 -18.87
C GLN A 1 -0.76 4.34 -19.37
N ASP A 2 -0.33 4.12 -20.61
CA ASP A 2 0.92 4.66 -21.12
C ASP A 2 0.68 6.06 -21.71
N ASP A 3 -0.56 6.29 -22.12
CA ASP A 3 -1.18 7.53 -22.58
C ASP A 3 -1.43 8.56 -21.46
N VAL A 4 -1.58 8.12 -20.21
CA VAL A 4 -1.83 9.02 -19.05
C VAL A 4 -0.57 9.31 -18.25
N CYS A 5 0.37 8.36 -18.19
CA CYS A 5 1.53 8.46 -17.33
C CYS A 5 2.61 9.40 -17.91
N ASN A 6 2.84 10.53 -17.25
CA ASN A 6 3.88 11.50 -17.61
C ASN A 6 5.25 11.24 -16.96
N GLY A 7 5.39 10.15 -16.21
CA GLY A 7 6.66 9.78 -15.58
C GLY A 7 7.11 10.66 -14.40
N CYS A 8 6.22 11.42 -13.76
CA CYS A 8 6.59 12.28 -12.61
C CYS A 8 7.10 11.51 -11.38
N GLY A 9 6.69 10.24 -11.20
CA GLY A 9 7.11 9.39 -10.09
C GLY A 9 6.38 9.62 -8.77
N ALA A 10 5.42 10.54 -8.70
CA ALA A 10 4.63 10.78 -7.47
C ALA A 10 3.89 9.53 -6.99
N CYS A 11 3.49 8.64 -7.90
CA CYS A 11 2.86 7.36 -7.55
C CYS A 11 3.79 6.40 -6.80
N VAL A 12 5.10 6.43 -7.08
CA VAL A 12 6.09 5.56 -6.42
C VAL A 12 6.18 5.91 -4.94
N VAL A 13 6.35 7.19 -4.62
CA VAL A 13 6.44 7.67 -3.23
C VAL A 13 5.08 7.72 -2.52
N GLY A 14 3.99 7.84 -3.28
CA GLY A 14 2.63 7.89 -2.73
C GLY A 14 2.07 6.54 -2.32
N CYS A 15 2.64 5.42 -2.80
CA CYS A 15 2.14 4.09 -2.49
C CYS A 15 2.67 3.62 -1.13
N PRO A 16 1.80 3.41 -0.12
CA PRO A 16 2.25 3.00 1.22
C PRO A 16 2.79 1.56 1.28
N PHE A 17 2.62 0.80 0.20
CA PHE A 17 3.12 -0.57 0.06
C PHE A 17 4.41 -0.67 -0.75
N GLY A 18 4.87 0.41 -1.38
CA GLY A 18 6.10 0.40 -2.19
C GLY A 18 6.07 -0.49 -3.44
N VAL A 19 4.88 -0.83 -3.95
CA VAL A 19 4.71 -1.82 -5.04
C VAL A 19 4.76 -1.23 -6.46
N ILE A 20 4.87 0.09 -6.59
CA ILE A 20 4.92 0.79 -7.87
C ILE A 20 6.38 1.10 -8.17
N ASP A 21 6.86 0.63 -9.31
CA ASP A 21 8.26 0.83 -9.72
C ASP A 21 8.34 1.47 -11.12
N ARG A 22 9.49 2.03 -11.46
CA ARG A 22 9.75 2.64 -12.75
C ARG A 22 10.83 1.86 -13.50
N ARG A 23 10.68 1.72 -14.82
CA ARG A 23 11.80 1.22 -15.63
C ARG A 23 12.97 2.20 -15.57
N PRO A 24 14.21 1.70 -15.42
CA PRO A 24 15.42 2.52 -15.51
C PRO A 24 15.54 3.25 -16.85
N THR A 25 15.13 2.59 -17.94
CA THR A 25 15.08 3.12 -19.30
C THR A 25 13.63 3.15 -19.80
N PRO A 26 13.04 4.33 -20.07
CA PRO A 26 11.70 4.44 -20.63
C PRO A 26 11.60 3.77 -22.01
N LEU A 27 10.48 3.12 -22.31
CA LEU A 27 10.19 2.75 -23.71
C LEU A 27 9.79 3.99 -24.49
N PRO A 28 10.07 4.04 -25.80
CA PRO A 28 9.52 5.08 -26.68
C PRO A 28 8.00 5.15 -26.54
N GLY A 29 7.46 6.30 -26.11
CA GLY A 29 6.02 6.53 -26.02
C GLY A 29 5.30 5.87 -24.83
N ALA A 30 6.01 5.27 -23.86
CA ALA A 30 5.39 4.70 -22.67
C ALA A 30 5.77 5.46 -21.39
N GLY A 31 4.76 5.80 -20.60
CA GLY A 31 4.95 6.26 -19.22
C GLY A 31 5.66 5.20 -18.37
N GLY A 32 6.69 5.61 -17.64
CA GLY A 32 7.71 4.69 -17.12
C GLY A 32 7.34 3.88 -15.88
N ALA A 33 6.14 4.00 -15.30
CA ALA A 33 5.77 3.34 -14.04
C ALA A 33 4.89 2.10 -14.26
N PHE A 34 5.17 1.03 -13.51
CA PHE A 34 4.53 -0.27 -13.62
C PHE A 34 4.16 -0.82 -12.25
N LYS A 35 3.10 -1.62 -12.21
CA LYS A 35 2.63 -2.37 -11.04
C LYS A 35 1.77 -3.54 -11.50
N CYS A 36 1.35 -4.39 -10.56
CA CYS A 36 0.31 -5.39 -10.82
C CYS A 36 -0.95 -4.72 -11.42
N THR A 37 -1.42 -5.27 -12.54
CA THR A 37 -2.63 -4.83 -13.26
C THR A 37 -3.85 -5.68 -12.89
N PHE A 38 -3.70 -6.58 -11.93
CA PHE A 38 -4.68 -7.59 -11.59
C PHE A 38 -5.07 -8.48 -12.80
N CYS A 39 -4.20 -8.57 -13.81
CA CYS A 39 -4.51 -9.26 -15.08
C CYS A 39 -5.82 -8.78 -15.73
N TYR A 40 -6.07 -7.47 -15.71
CA TYR A 40 -7.25 -6.86 -16.35
C TYR A 40 -7.53 -7.40 -17.77
N ASP A 41 -6.49 -7.58 -18.58
CA ASP A 41 -6.53 -8.15 -19.92
C ASP A 41 -7.15 -9.56 -19.96
N ARG A 42 -6.84 -10.39 -18.96
CA ARG A 42 -7.39 -11.75 -18.83
C ARG A 42 -8.82 -11.70 -18.29
N GLN A 43 -9.06 -10.85 -17.28
CA GLN A 43 -10.39 -10.70 -16.70
C GLN A 43 -11.42 -10.21 -17.72
N ALA A 44 -11.01 -9.35 -18.67
CA ALA A 44 -11.86 -8.85 -19.74
C ALA A 44 -12.45 -9.95 -20.64
N VAL A 45 -11.83 -11.12 -20.69
CA VAL A 45 -12.30 -12.29 -21.45
C VAL A 45 -12.71 -13.46 -20.54
N GLY A 46 -13.03 -13.17 -19.28
CA GLY A 46 -13.52 -14.16 -18.32
C GLY A 46 -12.46 -15.12 -17.78
N LEU A 47 -11.18 -14.81 -17.94
CA LEU A 47 -10.09 -15.64 -17.43
C LEU A 47 -9.59 -15.14 -16.07
N THR A 48 -9.32 -16.08 -15.17
CA THR A 48 -8.67 -15.82 -13.87
C THR A 48 -7.26 -15.25 -14.06
N PRO A 49 -6.76 -14.40 -13.13
CA PRO A 49 -5.38 -13.92 -13.14
C PRO A 49 -4.35 -15.05 -13.26
N ALA A 50 -3.26 -14.77 -13.97
CA ALA A 50 -2.26 -15.78 -14.31
C ALA A 50 -1.60 -16.38 -13.06
N CYS A 51 -1.26 -15.56 -12.06
CA CYS A 51 -0.66 -16.02 -10.81
C CYS A 51 -1.60 -16.93 -10.01
N ALA A 52 -2.90 -16.61 -9.95
CA ALA A 52 -3.90 -17.44 -9.29
C ALA A 52 -4.10 -18.77 -10.04
N LYS A 53 -4.22 -18.72 -11.39
CA LYS A 53 -4.36 -19.93 -12.22
C LYS A 53 -3.16 -20.87 -12.12
N ALA A 54 -1.95 -20.33 -11.99
CA ALA A 54 -0.72 -21.11 -11.99
C ALA A 54 -0.38 -21.71 -10.61
N CYS A 55 -1.04 -21.27 -9.53
CA CYS A 55 -0.68 -21.66 -8.16
C CYS A 55 -1.09 -23.12 -7.88
N PRO A 56 -0.14 -24.07 -7.74
CA PRO A 56 -0.47 -25.49 -7.62
C PRO A 56 -1.04 -25.85 -6.24
N THR A 57 -0.73 -25.06 -5.22
CA THR A 57 -1.12 -25.26 -3.82
C THR A 57 -2.34 -24.44 -3.42
N GLU A 58 -2.97 -23.73 -4.37
CA GLU A 58 -4.11 -22.85 -4.12
C GLU A 58 -3.86 -21.78 -3.04
N SER A 59 -2.59 -21.39 -2.89
CA SER A 59 -2.18 -20.31 -1.97
C SER A 59 -2.58 -18.93 -2.48
N ILE A 60 -2.74 -18.77 -3.80
CA ILE A 60 -3.26 -17.56 -4.43
C ILE A 60 -4.65 -17.87 -4.95
N GLN A 61 -5.65 -17.21 -4.38
CA GLN A 61 -7.05 -17.39 -4.73
C GLN A 61 -7.64 -16.07 -5.25
N PHE A 62 -8.58 -16.17 -6.18
CA PHE A 62 -9.20 -15.03 -6.83
C PHE A 62 -10.71 -15.25 -6.92
N GLY A 63 -11.47 -14.18 -6.64
CA GLY A 63 -12.93 -14.24 -6.57
C GLY A 63 -13.50 -12.99 -5.90
N PRO A 64 -14.80 -12.99 -5.56
CA PRO A 64 -15.44 -11.92 -4.82
C PRO A 64 -14.75 -11.64 -3.49
N LEU A 65 -14.55 -10.36 -3.17
CA LEU A 65 -13.74 -9.94 -2.02
C LEU A 65 -14.30 -10.48 -0.69
N ASP A 66 -15.61 -10.43 -0.52
CA ASP A 66 -16.27 -10.84 0.73
C ASP A 66 -16.15 -12.35 0.96
N GLU A 67 -16.35 -13.16 -0.09
CA GLU A 67 -16.16 -14.62 -0.04
C GLU A 67 -14.72 -14.99 0.31
N LEU A 68 -13.74 -14.30 -0.28
CA LEU A 68 -12.33 -14.54 0.03
C LEU A 68 -11.99 -14.15 1.47
N LYS A 69 -12.56 -13.05 1.99
CA LYS A 69 -12.34 -12.62 3.38
C LYS A 69 -12.95 -13.61 4.37
N GLU A 70 -14.14 -14.13 4.09
CA GLU A 70 -14.77 -15.17 4.90
C GLU A 70 -13.91 -16.45 4.94
N ARG A 71 -13.49 -16.93 3.77
CA ARG A 71 -12.57 -18.09 3.66
C ARG A 71 -11.27 -17.87 4.42
N ALA A 72 -10.69 -16.67 4.33
CA ALA A 72 -9.46 -16.34 5.04
C ALA A 72 -9.67 -16.30 6.56
N ALA A 73 -10.81 -15.81 7.05
CA ALA A 73 -11.15 -15.82 8.46
C ALA A 73 -11.27 -17.25 9.01
N VAL A 74 -11.92 -18.16 8.28
CA VAL A 74 -11.97 -19.59 8.61
C VAL A 74 -10.56 -20.17 8.66
N ARG A 75 -9.73 -19.89 7.65
CA ARG A 75 -8.36 -20.42 7.60
C ARG A 75 -7.47 -19.92 8.75
N VAL A 76 -7.59 -18.65 9.14
CA VAL A 76 -6.89 -18.10 10.31
C VAL A 76 -7.32 -18.84 11.58
N HIS A 77 -8.61 -19.11 11.74
CA HIS A 77 -9.12 -19.84 12.90
C HIS A 77 -8.55 -21.26 13.00
N GLU A 78 -8.55 -22.01 11.90
CA GLU A 78 -7.95 -23.36 11.82
C GLU A 78 -6.46 -23.37 12.17
N LEU A 79 -5.72 -22.38 11.67
CA LEU A 79 -4.27 -22.27 11.92
C LEU A 79 -3.98 -22.00 13.39
N ARG A 80 -4.75 -21.11 14.03
CA ARG A 80 -4.64 -20.86 15.47
C ARG A 80 -4.94 -22.10 16.30
N GLN A 81 -5.96 -22.87 15.93
CA GLN A 81 -6.26 -24.15 16.58
C GLN A 81 -5.15 -25.19 16.39
N SER A 82 -4.39 -25.08 15.30
CA SER A 82 -3.26 -25.96 14.99
C SER A 82 -1.93 -25.51 15.63
N GLY A 83 -1.95 -24.49 16.49
CA GLY A 83 -0.79 -24.00 17.24
C GLY A 83 -0.08 -22.79 16.62
N PHE A 84 -0.57 -22.23 15.51
CA PHE A 84 -0.07 -20.97 14.93
C PHE A 84 -0.81 -19.77 15.53
N GLU A 85 -0.50 -19.43 16.78
CA GLU A 85 -1.22 -18.40 17.56
C GLU A 85 -1.18 -17.01 16.90
N ASP A 86 -0.12 -16.71 16.17
CA ASP A 86 0.13 -15.44 15.48
C ASP A 86 -0.44 -15.38 14.05
N ALA A 87 -1.20 -16.39 13.62
CA ALA A 87 -1.86 -16.36 12.33
C ALA A 87 -2.84 -15.18 12.26
N ARG A 88 -2.78 -14.40 11.18
CA ARG A 88 -3.59 -13.18 11.01
C ARG A 88 -3.89 -12.87 9.55
N LEU A 89 -4.97 -12.13 9.35
CA LEU A 89 -5.27 -11.49 8.06
C LEU A 89 -4.57 -10.13 7.99
N TYR A 90 -3.91 -9.86 6.87
CA TYR A 90 -3.30 -8.58 6.55
C TYR A 90 -4.10 -7.92 5.42
N ASP A 91 -5.00 -7.00 5.76
CA ASP A 91 -5.87 -6.31 4.81
C ASP A 91 -5.87 -4.77 4.92
N ALA A 92 -5.16 -4.19 5.89
CA ALA A 92 -5.06 -2.74 6.13
C ALA A 92 -6.42 -2.02 6.22
N ALA A 93 -7.47 -2.71 6.70
CA ALA A 93 -8.78 -2.11 6.86
C ALA A 93 -8.83 -1.02 7.95
N ASP A 94 -7.97 -1.13 8.96
CA ASP A 94 -7.88 -0.23 10.12
C ASP A 94 -6.95 0.99 9.92
N THR A 95 -6.37 1.13 8.72
CA THR A 95 -5.49 2.25 8.37
C THR A 95 -6.17 3.23 7.43
N SER A 96 -5.50 4.34 7.10
CA SER A 96 -5.99 5.30 6.10
C SER A 96 -6.13 4.73 4.68
N VAL A 97 -5.59 3.54 4.41
CA VAL A 97 -5.79 2.81 3.15
C VAL A 97 -7.23 2.29 3.04
N ARG A 98 -7.88 1.98 4.18
CA ARG A 98 -9.27 1.50 4.28
C ARG A 98 -9.54 0.18 3.52
N GLY A 99 -8.56 -0.72 3.53
CA GLY A 99 -8.70 -2.04 2.94
C GLY A 99 -8.01 -2.20 1.58
N VAL A 100 -7.71 -3.44 1.21
CA VAL A 100 -7.08 -3.81 -0.07
C VAL A 100 -7.84 -4.92 -0.78
N HIS A 101 -7.67 -5.00 -2.10
CA HIS A 101 -8.23 -6.08 -2.96
C HIS A 101 -7.25 -7.23 -3.17
N ALA A 102 -6.05 -7.14 -2.58
CA ALA A 102 -5.06 -8.20 -2.51
C ALA A 102 -4.52 -8.22 -1.08
N PHE A 103 -5.06 -9.12 -0.26
CA PHE A 103 -4.73 -9.29 1.15
C PHE A 103 -4.02 -10.63 1.37
N PHE A 104 -3.39 -10.79 2.52
CA PHE A 104 -2.57 -11.97 2.82
C PHE A 104 -2.98 -12.59 4.15
N LEU A 105 -2.87 -13.92 4.23
CA LEU A 105 -2.83 -14.62 5.51
C LEU A 105 -1.36 -14.81 5.88
N LEU A 106 -0.97 -14.30 7.04
CA LEU A 106 0.40 -14.32 7.52
C LEU A 106 0.50 -15.14 8.80
N LEU A 107 1.65 -15.78 8.99
CA LEU A 107 2.06 -16.36 10.27
C LEU A 107 3.11 -15.42 10.88
N GLY A 108 2.69 -14.60 11.84
CA GLY A 108 3.57 -13.66 12.53
C GLY A 108 3.57 -12.23 11.99
N ASP A 109 4.70 -11.56 12.15
CA ASP A 109 4.85 -10.14 11.86
C ASP A 109 4.86 -9.84 10.35
N PRO A 110 4.06 -8.88 9.85
CA PRO A 110 4.07 -8.52 8.44
C PRO A 110 5.45 -8.07 7.91
N GLY A 111 6.27 -7.43 8.74
CA GLY A 111 7.62 -6.98 8.37
C GLY A 111 8.56 -8.13 8.02
N ALA A 112 8.37 -9.31 8.61
CA ALA A 112 9.12 -10.52 8.25
C ALA A 112 8.86 -10.97 6.80
N TYR A 113 7.73 -10.57 6.22
CA TYR A 113 7.35 -10.84 4.83
C TYR A 113 7.61 -9.64 3.90
N GLY A 114 8.32 -8.60 4.37
CA GLY A 114 8.54 -7.37 3.63
C GLY A 114 7.28 -6.50 3.48
N LEU A 115 6.24 -6.76 4.28
CA LEU A 115 5.02 -5.96 4.28
C LEU A 115 5.12 -4.86 5.36
N PRO A 116 4.69 -3.63 5.07
CA PRO A 116 4.64 -2.58 6.08
C PRO A 116 3.63 -2.98 7.18
N PRO A 117 4.01 -3.01 8.47
CA PRO A 117 3.12 -3.45 9.54
C PRO A 117 1.84 -2.61 9.66
N ARG A 118 1.92 -1.32 9.32
CA ARG A 118 0.80 -0.37 9.33
C ARG A 118 0.91 0.63 8.16
N PRO A 119 0.42 0.29 6.96
CA PRO A 119 0.52 1.16 5.79
C PRO A 119 -0.45 2.35 5.92
N GLU A 120 0.06 3.58 5.79
CA GLU A 120 -0.72 4.82 5.83
C GLU A 120 -0.45 5.65 4.58
N VAL A 121 -1.49 6.22 3.94
CA VAL A 121 -1.27 7.11 2.79
C VAL A 121 -0.54 8.37 3.26
N PRO A 122 0.51 8.84 2.57
CA PRO A 122 1.33 9.97 3.07
C PRO A 122 0.54 11.26 3.32
N THR A 123 -0.60 11.42 2.64
CA THR A 123 -1.45 12.61 2.74
C THR A 123 -2.09 12.79 4.12
N VAL A 124 -2.15 11.76 4.97
CA VAL A 124 -2.65 11.91 6.36
C VAL A 124 -1.76 12.82 7.20
N HIS A 125 -0.49 12.97 6.82
CA HIS A 125 0.47 13.80 7.53
C HIS A 125 0.51 15.26 7.05
N LEU A 126 -0.23 15.61 5.98
CA LEU A 126 -0.22 16.97 5.42
C LEU A 126 -0.69 18.01 6.43
N GLY A 127 -1.82 17.78 7.11
CA GLY A 127 -2.37 18.72 8.10
C GLY A 127 -1.39 19.03 9.24
N PRO A 128 -0.90 17.99 9.96
CA PRO A 128 0.11 18.16 11.00
C PRO A 128 1.40 18.83 10.50
N ALA A 129 1.85 18.52 9.28
CA ALA A 129 3.04 19.13 8.69
C ALA A 129 2.86 20.63 8.41
N TRP A 130 1.69 21.05 7.91
CA TRP A 130 1.39 22.47 7.72
C TRP A 130 1.28 23.21 9.06
N ALA A 131 0.67 22.59 10.06
CA ALA A 131 0.60 23.15 11.40
C ALA A 131 2.00 23.36 12.00
N SER A 132 2.88 22.35 11.92
CA SER A 132 4.25 22.45 12.43
C SER A 132 5.09 23.49 11.68
N ALA A 133 4.90 23.61 10.36
CA ALA A 133 5.55 24.65 9.56
C ALA A 133 5.11 26.06 10.00
N LEU A 134 3.81 26.28 10.20
CA LEU A 134 3.27 27.55 10.68
C LEU A 134 3.77 27.89 12.08
N THR A 135 3.76 26.94 13.02
CA THR A 135 4.26 27.19 14.38
C THR A 135 5.73 27.55 14.37
N THR A 136 6.54 26.88 13.54
CA THR A 136 7.97 27.16 13.41
C THR A 136 8.22 28.56 12.83
N ALA A 137 7.47 28.95 11.80
CA ALA A 137 7.57 30.27 11.19
C ALA A 137 7.18 31.40 12.17
N VAL A 138 6.10 31.22 12.92
CA VAL A 138 5.65 32.19 13.94
C VAL A 138 6.69 32.32 15.05
N MET A 139 7.21 31.21 15.57
CA MET A 139 8.24 31.24 16.62
C MET A 139 9.53 31.91 16.13
N ALA A 140 9.99 31.62 14.91
CA ALA A 140 11.16 32.26 14.34
C ALA A 140 10.96 33.79 14.19
N MET A 141 9.78 34.21 13.75
CA MET A 141 9.42 35.63 13.63
C MET A 141 9.40 36.32 15.00
N LEU A 142 8.79 35.69 16.02
CA LEU A 142 8.77 36.22 17.38
C LEU A 142 10.18 36.37 17.96
N ILE A 143 11.03 35.36 17.77
CA ILE A 143 12.44 35.40 18.21
C ILE A 143 13.17 36.55 17.53
N ALA A 144 13.00 36.74 16.21
CA ALA A 144 13.62 37.84 15.48
C ALA A 144 13.15 39.22 15.97
N VAL A 145 11.84 39.38 16.24
CA VAL A 145 11.27 40.62 16.78
C VAL A 145 11.82 40.92 18.18
N VAL A 146 11.89 39.90 19.05
CA VAL A 146 12.45 40.05 20.41
C VAL A 146 13.94 40.40 20.35
N ALA A 147 14.72 39.71 19.51
CA ALA A 147 16.14 40.00 19.34
C ALA A 147 16.38 41.43 18.83
N PHE A 148 15.56 41.92 17.90
CA PHE A 148 15.63 43.29 17.41
C PHE A 148 15.20 44.32 18.45
N ALA A 149 14.22 44.00 19.31
CA ALA A 149 13.78 44.90 20.38
C ALA A 149 14.76 44.99 21.56
N LEU A 150 15.66 44.00 21.70
CA LEU A 150 16.67 43.94 22.77
C LEU A 150 18.05 44.46 22.34
N TRP A 151 18.24 44.78 21.06
CA TRP A 151 19.47 45.35 20.49
C TRP A 151 19.36 46.87 20.40
#